data_AF-A0ABD1D4P6-F1
#
_entry.id   AF-A0ABD1D4P6-F1
#
_cell.length_a   1.000
_cell.length_b   1.000
_cell.length_c   1.000
_cell.angle_alpha   90.00
_cell.angle_beta   90.00
_cell.angle_gamma   90.00
#
_symmetry.space_group_name_H-M   'P 1'
#
loop_
_entity.id
_entity.type
_entity.pdbx_description
1 polymer ?
#
loop_
_entity_poly.entity_id
_entity_poly.type
_entity_poly.pdbx_seq_one_letter_code
_entity_poly.pdbx_strand_id
1 'polypeptide(L)'
;MEIHKTLCYFFAGINIFLALDLLTEYLDDIFAIFEDRTLANLDQDEAVEHSVVLAAFGFVVGPALANIVLAILLIVGVYQRRPMYVRIFRSFIFFQMVVVCVLSVFSYKVILEHESSYIIMLLVLAITIALFGAEAWIAGDYYKLLMEEIRHENLQTIGYL
;
A
#
# COMPACT_ATOMS: atom_id res chain seq x y z
N MET A 1 -8.45 15.08 -17.94
CA MET A 1 -7.47 15.32 -16.86
C MET A 1 -8.11 15.46 -15.48
N GLU A 2 -9.12 16.32 -15.30
CA GLU A 2 -9.76 16.53 -13.99
C GLU A 2 -10.31 15.25 -13.34
N ILE A 3 -10.97 14.37 -14.10
CA ILE A 3 -11.44 13.07 -13.59
C ILE A 3 -10.29 12.24 -13.00
N HIS A 4 -9.12 12.23 -13.66
CA HIS A 4 -7.98 11.42 -13.24
C HIS A 4 -7.30 11.99 -12.00
N LYS A 5 -7.28 13.32 -11.85
CA LYS A 5 -6.85 13.98 -10.62
C LYS A 5 -7.75 13.59 -9.45
N THR A 6 -9.07 13.69 -9.63
CA THR A 6 -10.05 13.34 -8.59
C THR A 6 -9.90 11.89 -8.18
N LEU A 7 -9.73 10.97 -9.14
CA LEU A 7 -9.47 9.56 -8.85
C LEU A 7 -8.15 9.37 -8.08
N CYS A 8 -7.06 10.04 -8.46
CA CYS A 8 -5.80 9.97 -7.72
C CYS A 8 -5.95 10.44 -6.26
N TYR A 9 -6.69 11.54 -6.02
CA TYR A 9 -6.96 12.01 -4.66
C TYR A 9 -7.84 11.06 -3.86
N PHE A 10 -8.86 10.48 -4.51
CA PHE A 10 -9.75 9.52 -3.89
C PHE A 10 -9.00 8.27 -3.43
N PHE A 11 -8.20 7.67 -4.31
CA PHE A 11 -7.38 6.49 -3.97
C PHE A 11 -6.28 6.81 -2.95
N ALA A 12 -5.65 7.98 -3.03
CA ALA A 12 -4.72 8.41 -1.99
C ALA A 12 -5.41 8.51 -0.61
N GLY A 13 -6.63 9.05 -0.57
CA GLY A 13 -7.43 9.13 0.65
C GLY A 13 -7.77 7.74 1.22
N ILE A 14 -8.21 6.82 0.37
CA ILE A 14 -8.48 5.43 0.76
C ILE A 14 -7.23 4.76 1.32
N ASN A 15 -6.08 4.89 0.64
CA ASN A 15 -4.83 4.28 1.08
C ASN A 15 -4.38 4.81 2.44
N ILE A 16 -4.53 6.10 2.71
CA ILE A 16 -4.24 6.68 4.03
C ILE A 16 -5.22 6.13 5.08
N PHE A 17 -6.52 6.11 4.77
CA PHE A 17 -7.54 5.62 5.69
C PHE A 17 -7.31 4.16 6.06
N LEU A 18 -7.14 3.27 5.08
CA LEU A 18 -6.89 1.84 5.30
C LEU A 18 -5.58 1.59 6.04
N ALA A 19 -4.53 2.34 5.73
CA ALA A 19 -3.26 2.21 6.43
C ALA A 19 -3.36 2.67 7.89
N LEU A 20 -4.12 3.73 8.18
CA LEU A 20 -4.37 4.18 9.55
C LEU A 20 -5.21 3.18 10.33
N ASP A 21 -6.28 2.67 9.72
CA ASP A 21 -7.16 1.65 10.31
C ASP A 21 -6.37 0.39 10.71
N LEU A 22 -5.54 -0.09 9.79
CA LEU A 22 -4.62 -1.21 10.03
C LEU A 22 -3.62 -0.91 11.14
N LEU A 23 -3.04 0.30 11.16
CA LEU A 23 -2.11 0.68 12.22
C LEU A 23 -2.79 0.76 13.58
N THR A 24 -4.03 1.25 13.66
CA THR A 24 -4.78 1.32 14.92
C THR A 24 -5.12 -0.07 15.46
N GLU A 25 -5.58 -0.98 14.61
CA GLU A 25 -5.88 -2.37 15.01
C GLU A 25 -4.63 -3.07 15.56
N TYR A 26 -3.50 -2.96 14.85
CA TYR A 26 -2.24 -3.55 15.30
C TYR A 26 -1.63 -2.89 16.55
N LEU A 27 -1.90 -1.60 16.78
CA LEU A 27 -1.44 -0.92 18.00
C LEU A 27 -2.24 -1.40 19.22
N ASP A 28 -3.54 -1.59 19.08
CA ASP A 28 -4.41 -2.09 20.15
C ASP A 28 -4.01 -3.53 20.56
N ASP A 29 -3.73 -4.40 19.59
CA ASP A 29 -3.23 -5.77 19.86
C ASP A 29 -1.90 -5.76 20.63
N ILE A 30 -1.02 -4.81 20.33
CA ILE A 30 0.27 -4.68 21.02
C ILE A 30 0.09 -4.20 22.44
N PHE A 31 -0.77 -3.19 22.68
CA PHE A 31 -1.02 -2.72 24.03
C PHE A 31 -1.62 -3.83 24.90
N ALA A 32 -2.51 -4.65 24.35
CA ALA A 32 -3.04 -5.83 25.04
C ALA A 32 -1.92 -6.82 25.41
N ILE A 33 -1.01 -7.13 24.48
CA ILE A 33 0.13 -8.02 24.73
C ILE A 33 1.07 -7.45 25.81
N PHE A 34 1.36 -6.15 25.77
CA PHE A 34 2.24 -5.52 26.76
C PHE A 34 1.61 -5.44 28.15
N GLU A 35 0.31 -5.20 28.23
CA GLU A 35 -0.44 -5.21 29.49
C GLU A 35 -0.42 -6.59 30.15
N ASP A 36 -0.52 -7.66 29.36
CA ASP A 36 -0.43 -9.05 29.83
C ASP A 36 0.97 -9.40 30.38
N ARG A 37 2.05 -8.88 29.76
CA ARG A 37 3.43 -9.04 30.27
C ARG A 37 3.65 -8.43 31.65
N THR A 38 2.91 -7.37 32.00
CA THR A 38 2.99 -6.78 33.34
C THR A 38 2.32 -7.64 34.40
N LEU A 39 1.46 -8.60 34.01
CA LEU A 39 0.70 -9.45 34.92
C LEU A 39 1.21 -10.91 35.02
N ALA A 40 1.94 -11.44 34.03
CA ALA A 40 2.35 -12.85 34.00
C ALA A 40 3.87 -13.09 34.11
N ASN A 41 4.27 -14.00 35.01
CA ASN A 41 5.57 -14.68 34.96
C ASN A 41 5.58 -15.61 33.73
N LEU A 42 6.10 -15.13 32.61
CA LEU A 42 6.04 -15.80 31.30
C LEU A 42 6.78 -17.14 31.27
N ASP A 43 6.06 -18.17 30.85
CA ASP A 43 6.58 -19.50 30.53
C ASP A 43 7.32 -19.46 29.18
N GLN A 44 8.25 -20.40 28.96
CA GLN A 44 9.27 -20.28 27.90
C GLN A 44 8.71 -20.43 26.46
N ASP A 45 7.52 -21.02 26.29
CA ASP A 45 6.83 -21.19 25.00
C ASP A 45 6.13 -19.89 24.53
N GLU A 46 5.56 -19.09 25.43
CA GLU A 46 4.90 -17.80 25.08
C GLU A 46 5.91 -16.77 24.55
N ALA A 47 7.16 -16.80 25.03
CA ALA A 47 8.20 -15.90 24.57
C ALA A 47 8.55 -16.09 23.08
N VAL A 48 8.44 -17.32 22.55
CA VAL A 48 8.69 -17.61 21.13
C VAL A 48 7.54 -17.10 20.27
N GLU A 49 6.30 -17.34 20.67
CA GLU A 49 5.11 -16.86 19.96
C GLU A 49 5.08 -15.32 19.88
N HIS A 50 5.41 -14.63 20.97
CA HIS A 50 5.53 -13.18 20.98
C HIS A 50 6.65 -12.62 20.09
N SER A 51 7.76 -13.35 19.93
CA SER A 51 8.85 -12.91 19.03
C SER A 51 8.43 -12.94 17.56
N VAL A 52 7.57 -13.90 17.19
CA VAL A 52 6.99 -14.02 15.84
C VAL A 52 5.99 -12.90 15.59
N VAL A 53 5.14 -12.57 16.57
CA VAL A 53 4.20 -11.43 16.48
C VAL A 53 4.95 -10.10 16.30
N LEU A 54 6.06 -9.90 17.02
CA LEU A 54 6.87 -8.69 16.88
C LEU A 54 7.61 -8.61 15.53
N ALA A 55 8.01 -9.75 14.96
CA ALA A 55 8.58 -9.80 13.62
C ALA A 55 7.53 -9.52 12.54
N ALA A 56 6.31 -10.07 12.69
CA ALA A 56 5.18 -9.80 11.82
C ALA A 56 4.78 -8.31 11.82
N PHE A 57 4.88 -7.66 12.99
CA PHE A 57 4.64 -6.21 13.12
C PHE A 57 5.52 -5.38 12.19
N GLY A 58 6.83 -5.66 12.11
CA GLY A 58 7.74 -4.94 11.21
C GLY A 58 7.36 -5.10 9.73
N PHE A 59 6.83 -6.26 9.36
CA PHE A 59 6.36 -6.57 8.01
C PHE A 59 5.03 -5.90 7.65
N VAL A 60 4.22 -5.50 8.64
CA VAL A 60 2.90 -4.87 8.40
C VAL A 60 2.99 -3.35 8.54
N VAL A 61 3.63 -2.85 9.60
CA VAL A 61 3.71 -1.41 9.90
C VAL A 61 4.59 -0.66 8.92
N GLY A 62 5.72 -1.25 8.50
CA GLY A 62 6.60 -0.63 7.52
C GLY A 62 5.88 -0.29 6.20
N PRO A 63 5.23 -1.27 5.56
CA PRO A 63 4.42 -1.04 4.37
C PRO A 63 3.23 -0.08 4.58
N ALA A 64 2.55 -0.13 5.73
CA ALA A 64 1.44 0.77 6.04
C ALA A 64 1.90 2.24 6.13
N LEU A 65 3.00 2.51 6.84
CA LEU A 65 3.60 3.84 6.91
C LEU A 65 4.11 4.31 5.54
N ALA A 66 4.74 3.42 4.77
CA ALA A 66 5.17 3.73 3.41
C ALA A 66 3.97 4.10 2.52
N ASN A 67 2.83 3.40 2.65
CA ASN A 67 1.58 3.70 1.95
C ASN A 67 1.08 5.11 2.26
N ILE A 68 1.06 5.52 3.54
CA ILE A 68 0.65 6.87 3.94
C ILE A 68 1.57 7.92 3.31
N VAL A 69 2.88 7.75 3.45
CA VAL A 69 3.87 8.70 2.91
C VAL A 69 3.72 8.84 1.39
N LEU A 70 3.56 7.73 0.69
CA LEU A 70 3.46 7.73 -0.77
C LEU A 70 2.12 8.22 -1.28
N ALA A 71 1.02 7.99 -0.56
CA ALA A 71 -0.26 8.62 -0.84
C ALA A 71 -0.17 10.15 -0.69
N ILE A 72 0.51 10.65 0.35
CA ILE A 72 0.77 12.09 0.50
C ILE A 72 1.62 12.62 -0.67
N LEU A 73 2.67 11.90 -1.07
CA LEU A 73 3.48 12.26 -2.23
C LEU A 73 2.66 12.28 -3.53
N LEU A 74 1.69 11.37 -3.69
CA LEU A 74 0.77 11.40 -4.83
C LEU A 74 -0.10 12.66 -4.80
N ILE A 75 -0.68 13.01 -3.65
CA ILE A 75 -1.48 14.23 -3.49
C ILE A 75 -0.65 15.46 -3.85
N VAL A 76 0.56 15.57 -3.30
CA VAL A 76 1.49 16.67 -3.58
C VAL A 76 1.91 16.68 -5.06
N GLY A 77 2.15 15.52 -5.65
CA GLY A 77 2.52 15.38 -7.06
C GLY A 77 1.44 15.81 -8.03
N VAL A 78 0.19 15.45 -7.74
CA VAL A 78 -0.98 15.88 -8.50
C VAL A 78 -1.20 17.39 -8.32
N TYR A 79 -1.14 17.90 -7.09
CA TYR A 79 -1.35 19.31 -6.77
C TYR A 79 -0.29 20.23 -7.39
N GLN A 80 0.99 19.90 -7.23
CA GLN A 80 2.10 20.70 -7.77
C GLN A 80 2.42 20.42 -9.24
N ARG A 81 1.63 19.57 -9.93
CA ARG A 81 1.89 19.14 -11.32
C ARG A 81 3.31 18.60 -11.53
N ARG A 82 3.82 17.83 -10.56
CA ARG A 82 5.19 17.28 -10.57
C ARG A 82 5.16 15.79 -10.97
N PRO A 83 5.54 15.43 -12.21
CA PRO A 83 5.44 14.06 -12.72
C PRO A 83 6.35 13.07 -11.99
N MET A 84 7.41 13.55 -11.33
CA MET A 84 8.35 12.72 -10.58
C MET A 84 7.66 11.98 -9.42
N TYR A 85 6.82 12.65 -8.64
CA TYR A 85 6.15 12.03 -7.48
C TYR A 85 5.12 10.97 -7.91
N VAL A 86 4.37 11.24 -8.98
CA VAL A 86 3.41 10.27 -9.56
C VAL A 86 4.14 9.01 -10.05
N ARG A 87 5.34 9.18 -10.63
CA ARG A 87 6.18 8.06 -11.07
C ARG A 87 6.65 7.21 -9.90
N ILE A 88 7.11 7.84 -8.81
CA ILE A 88 7.57 7.14 -7.61
C ILE A 88 6.43 6.34 -6.98
N PHE A 89 5.25 6.95 -6.82
CA PHE A 89 4.05 6.27 -6.34
C PHE A 89 3.73 5.02 -7.16
N ARG A 90 3.71 5.16 -8.50
CA ARG A 90 3.45 4.02 -9.41
C ARG A 90 4.47 2.90 -9.23
N SER A 91 5.76 3.22 -9.17
CA SER A 91 6.83 2.22 -8.96
C SER A 91 6.66 1.47 -7.65
N PHE A 92 6.19 2.13 -6.61
CA PHE A 92 5.95 1.50 -5.31
C PHE A 92 4.75 0.55 -5.33
N ILE A 93 3.62 0.93 -5.96
CA ILE A 93 2.48 0.01 -6.11
C ILE A 93 2.90 -1.27 -6.83
N PHE A 94 3.75 -1.16 -7.87
CA PHE A 94 4.31 -2.35 -8.53
C PHE A 94 5.16 -3.21 -7.58
N PHE A 95 5.97 -2.60 -6.72
CA PHE A 95 6.76 -3.34 -5.74
C PHE A 95 5.85 -4.06 -4.72
N GLN A 96 4.82 -3.37 -4.21
CA GLN A 96 3.84 -3.98 -3.31
C GLN A 96 3.12 -5.16 -3.94
N MET A 97 2.73 -5.05 -5.21
CA MET A 97 2.12 -6.15 -5.97
C MET A 97 3.03 -7.37 -6.04
N VAL A 98 4.33 -7.18 -6.26
CA VAL A 98 5.29 -8.29 -6.25
C VAL A 98 5.37 -8.92 -4.87
N VAL A 99 5.44 -8.12 -3.81
CA VAL A 99 5.48 -8.62 -2.42
C VAL A 99 4.21 -9.40 -2.08
N VAL A 100 3.03 -8.88 -2.41
CA VAL A 100 1.73 -9.54 -2.20
C VAL A 100 1.68 -10.87 -2.95
N CYS A 101 2.14 -10.92 -4.21
CA CYS A 101 2.23 -12.17 -4.96
C CYS A 101 3.16 -13.18 -4.29
N VAL A 102 4.34 -12.76 -3.83
CA VAL A 102 5.29 -13.64 -3.14
C VAL A 102 4.69 -14.19 -1.85
N LEU A 103 4.12 -13.31 -1.00
CA LEU A 103 3.44 -13.71 0.23
C LEU A 103 2.29 -14.67 -0.06
N SER A 104 1.51 -14.43 -1.10
CA SER A 104 0.43 -15.33 -1.48
C SER A 104 0.90 -16.71 -1.90
N VAL A 105 2.05 -16.83 -2.58
CA VAL A 105 2.63 -18.13 -2.95
C VAL A 105 3.09 -18.89 -1.70
N PHE A 106 3.66 -18.19 -0.72
CA PHE A 106 4.02 -18.79 0.57
C PHE A 106 2.77 -19.23 1.34
N SER A 107 1.76 -18.36 1.47
CA SER A 107 0.51 -18.69 2.16
C SER A 107 -0.26 -19.82 1.48
N TYR A 108 -0.23 -19.91 0.14
CA TYR A 108 -0.84 -21.02 -0.59
C TYR A 108 -0.25 -22.39 -0.23
N LYS A 109 1.07 -22.47 0.00
CA LYS A 109 1.70 -23.72 0.46
C LYS A 109 1.22 -24.13 1.87
N VAL A 110 1.06 -23.16 2.77
CA VAL A 110 0.59 -23.40 4.14
C VAL A 110 -0.90 -23.78 4.16
N ILE A 111 -1.72 -23.14 3.32
CA ILE A 111 -3.17 -23.37 3.28
C ILE A 111 -3.54 -24.65 2.53
N LEU A 112 -2.71 -25.16 1.62
CA LEU A 112 -2.89 -26.50 1.04
C LEU A 112 -2.90 -27.60 2.11
N GLU A 113 -2.32 -27.37 3.29
CA GLU A 113 -2.40 -28.27 4.44
C GLU A 113 -3.70 -28.11 5.26
N HIS A 114 -4.50 -27.07 5.01
CA HIS A 114 -5.80 -26.81 5.65
C HIS A 114 -6.91 -26.58 4.60
N GLU A 115 -7.66 -27.65 4.29
CA GLU A 115 -8.59 -27.77 3.16
C GLU A 115 -9.68 -26.68 3.03
N SER A 116 -10.02 -25.92 4.09
CA SER A 116 -11.25 -25.10 4.09
C SER A 116 -11.12 -23.64 3.63
N SER A 117 -9.92 -23.07 3.50
CA SER A 117 -9.75 -21.59 3.35
C SER A 117 -9.16 -21.10 2.03
N TYR A 118 -8.87 -21.99 1.07
CA TYR A 118 -8.15 -21.61 -0.16
C TYR A 118 -8.95 -20.67 -1.10
N ILE A 119 -10.28 -20.84 -1.19
CA ILE A 119 -11.13 -20.02 -2.09
C ILE A 119 -11.18 -18.56 -1.63
N ILE A 120 -11.35 -18.34 -0.33
CA ILE A 120 -11.43 -16.98 0.24
C ILE A 120 -10.09 -16.27 0.06
N MET A 121 -8.97 -16.94 0.31
CA MET A 121 -7.65 -16.36 0.07
C MET A 121 -7.42 -15.99 -1.39
N LEU A 122 -7.77 -16.87 -2.35
CA LEU A 122 -7.62 -16.57 -3.78
C LEU A 122 -8.49 -15.38 -4.20
N LEU A 123 -9.71 -15.27 -3.64
CA LEU A 123 -10.59 -14.14 -3.90
C LEU A 123 -10.02 -12.83 -3.35
N VAL A 124 -9.52 -12.82 -2.11
CA VAL A 124 -8.88 -11.66 -1.50
C VAL A 124 -7.65 -11.23 -2.28
N LEU A 125 -6.83 -12.20 -2.72
CA LEU A 125 -5.68 -11.93 -3.58
C LEU A 125 -6.08 -11.27 -4.89
N ALA A 126 -7.08 -11.84 -5.59
CA ALA A 126 -7.54 -11.33 -6.87
C ALA A 126 -8.09 -9.90 -6.75
N ILE A 127 -8.87 -9.63 -5.70
CA ILE A 127 -9.39 -8.29 -5.41
C ILE A 127 -8.24 -7.32 -5.12
N THR A 128 -7.25 -7.73 -4.33
CA THR A 128 -6.09 -6.90 -3.98
C THR A 128 -5.26 -6.55 -5.21
N ILE A 129 -5.00 -7.52 -6.08
CA ILE A 129 -4.32 -7.33 -7.37
C ILE A 129 -5.09 -6.36 -8.26
N ALA A 130 -6.42 -6.52 -8.33
CA ALA A 130 -7.26 -5.66 -9.15
C ALA A 130 -7.26 -4.20 -8.64
N LEU A 131 -7.33 -3.99 -7.32
CA LEU A 131 -7.31 -2.66 -6.70
C LEU A 131 -5.98 -1.93 -6.95
N PHE A 132 -4.86 -2.56 -6.61
CA PHE A 132 -3.54 -1.97 -6.85
C PHE A 132 -3.25 -1.80 -8.35
N GLY A 133 -3.72 -2.71 -9.19
CA GLY A 133 -3.65 -2.58 -10.64
C GLY A 133 -4.41 -1.35 -11.15
N ALA A 134 -5.62 -1.11 -10.64
CA ALA A 134 -6.41 0.06 -10.99
C ALA A 134 -5.72 1.37 -10.55
N GLU A 135 -5.16 1.41 -9.34
CA GLU A 135 -4.41 2.58 -8.85
C GLU A 135 -3.18 2.90 -9.72
N ALA A 136 -2.39 1.87 -10.05
CA ALA A 136 -1.22 2.02 -10.91
C ALA A 136 -1.60 2.49 -12.32
N TRP A 137 -2.73 2.02 -12.85
CA TRP A 137 -3.26 2.43 -14.14
C TRP A 137 -3.72 3.89 -14.14
N ILE A 138 -4.53 4.29 -13.15
CA ILE A 138 -5.02 5.67 -13.01
C ILE A 138 -3.87 6.66 -12.85
N ALA A 139 -2.92 6.36 -11.96
CA ALA A 139 -1.73 7.19 -11.77
C ALA A 139 -0.86 7.25 -13.04
N GLY A 140 -0.78 6.14 -13.78
CA GLY A 140 -0.08 6.06 -15.07
C GLY A 140 -0.70 6.93 -16.16
N ASP A 141 -2.03 6.91 -16.28
CA ASP A 141 -2.73 7.70 -17.29
C ASP A 141 -2.72 9.19 -16.95
N TYR A 142 -2.87 9.55 -15.66
CA TYR A 142 -2.65 10.93 -15.20
C TYR A 142 -1.24 11.44 -15.54
N TYR A 143 -0.21 10.63 -15.26
CA TYR A 143 1.17 10.97 -15.59
C TYR A 143 1.35 11.24 -17.09
N LYS A 144 0.75 10.43 -17.96
CA LYS A 144 0.84 10.58 -19.42
C LYS A 144 0.20 11.89 -19.87
N LEU A 145 -1.02 12.17 -19.40
CA LEU A 145 -1.74 13.41 -19.71
C LEU A 145 -0.96 14.64 -19.24
N LEU A 146 -0.39 14.59 -18.04
CA LEU A 146 0.42 15.67 -17.49
C LEU A 146 1.67 15.96 -18.33
N MET A 147 2.36 14.91 -18.79
CA MET A 147 3.53 15.06 -19.65
C MET A 147 3.18 15.64 -21.02
N GLU A 148 2.03 15.26 -21.59
CA GLU A 148 1.55 15.82 -22.86
C GLU A 148 1.22 17.31 -22.72
N GLU A 149 0.56 17.72 -21.64
CA GLU A 149 0.25 19.13 -21.34
C GLU A 149 1.54 19.97 -21.19
N ILE A 150 2.49 19.51 -20.36
CA ILE A 150 3.79 20.18 -20.17
C ILE A 150 4.56 20.29 -21.50
N ARG A 151 4.50 19.26 -22.34
CA ARG A 151 5.14 19.31 -23.67
C ARG A 151 4.49 20.35 -24.58
N HIS A 152 3.15 20.44 -24.58
CA HIS A 152 2.43 21.44 -25.38
C HIS A 152 2.73 22.87 -24.92
N GLU A 153 2.77 23.12 -23.61
CA GLU A 153 3.16 24.42 -23.04
C GLU A 153 4.58 24.83 -23.47
N ASN A 154 5.54 23.90 -23.40
CA ASN A 154 6.91 24.16 -23.84
C ASN A 154 7.00 24.47 -25.34
N LEU A 155 6.28 23.73 -26.19
CA LEU A 155 6.27 23.96 -27.63
C LEU A 155 5.65 25.31 -28.00
N GLN A 156 4.58 25.72 -27.32
CA GLN A 156 4.03 27.06 -27.50
C GLN A 156 5.06 28.13 -27.12
N THR A 157 5.71 27.98 -25.97
CA THR A 157 6.72 28.94 -25.49
C THR A 157 7.88 29.10 -26.47
N ILE A 158 8.31 28.00 -27.11
CA ILE A 158 9.39 28.02 -28.12
C ILE A 158 8.91 28.60 -29.46
N GLY A 159 7.67 28.37 -29.87
CA GLY A 159 7.12 28.89 -31.13
C GLY A 159 6.76 30.39 -31.11
N TYR A 160 6.74 31.01 -29.94
CA TYR A 160 6.57 32.46 -29.74
C TYR A 160 7.90 33.21 -29.50
N LEU A 161 9.04 32.51 -29.63
CA LEU A 161 10.40 33.05 -29.61
C LEU A 161 11.01 32.99 -31.01
#